data_AF-A0A2I0P472-F1
#
_entry.id   AF-A0A2I0P472-F1
#
_cell.length_a   1.000
_cell.length_b   1.000
_cell.length_c   1.000
_cell.angle_alpha   90.00
_cell.angle_beta   90.00
_cell.angle_gamma   90.00
#
_symmetry.space_group_name_H-M   'P 1'
#
loop_
_entity.id
_entity.type
_entity.pdbx_description
1 polymer ?
#
loop_
_entity_poly.entity_id
_entity_poly.type
_entity_poly.pdbx_seq_one_letter_code
_entity_poly.pdbx_strand_id
1 'polypeptide(L)'
;MVPSIISFLGKVIGVSLLVITIVAIGGNILVHYYPTVPGHYSYVVSITGLSDYQGDPITEIIVPIPAIGGSPVFSEKDLQGMISGNCTPLPVMTKDGEMLALRLVGTDLTDISAAKSRDFSKNPSLEEVQKDGFVPTSSRLFEAGNSSDDFPYIIIPDSLHPISNHPSPILVSINFSVSGSTTFGEHRPDYLVSIVEQIPPGRTGVIPVEPRIYYRESFREAFRPLEENVSIN
;
A
#
# COMPACT_ATOMS: atom_id res chain seq x y z
N MET A 1 40.12 -38.45 -59.36
CA MET A 1 40.12 -37.12 -58.70
C MET A 1 38.78 -36.96 -57.98
N VAL A 2 38.69 -37.39 -56.71
CA VAL A 2 37.52 -37.09 -55.86
C VAL A 2 37.99 -36.54 -54.50
N PRO A 3 38.55 -35.32 -54.43
CA PRO A 3 38.70 -34.62 -53.16
C PRO A 3 37.88 -33.32 -53.24
N SER A 4 36.58 -33.37 -52.96
CA SER A 4 35.81 -32.12 -52.87
C SER A 4 34.55 -32.27 -52.03
N ILE A 5 33.80 -33.36 -52.22
CA ILE A 5 32.47 -33.51 -51.59
C ILE A 5 32.55 -33.70 -50.07
N ILE A 6 33.48 -34.53 -49.56
CA ILE A 6 33.62 -34.80 -48.12
C ILE A 6 34.10 -33.54 -47.37
N SER A 7 35.04 -32.79 -47.96
CA SER A 7 35.54 -31.53 -47.38
C SER A 7 34.46 -30.43 -47.39
N PHE A 8 33.64 -30.39 -48.44
CA PHE A 8 32.52 -29.47 -48.54
C PHE A 8 31.42 -29.79 -47.51
N LEU A 9 31.03 -31.06 -47.37
CA LEU A 9 30.02 -31.49 -46.39
C LEU A 9 30.46 -31.18 -44.95
N GLY A 10 31.72 -31.44 -44.61
CA GLY A 10 32.26 -31.14 -43.28
C GLY A 10 32.22 -29.64 -42.95
N LYS A 11 32.49 -28.77 -43.93
CA LYS A 11 32.39 -27.31 -43.76
C LYS A 11 30.94 -26.86 -43.58
N VAL A 12 30.01 -27.41 -44.36
CA VAL A 12 28.58 -27.07 -44.26
C VAL A 12 28.02 -27.48 -42.90
N ILE A 13 28.38 -28.68 -42.41
CA ILE A 13 27.97 -29.16 -41.09
C ILE A 13 28.56 -28.29 -39.98
N GLY A 14 29.85 -27.95 -40.08
CA GLY A 14 30.52 -27.09 -39.10
C GLY A 14 29.91 -25.68 -39.01
N VAL A 15 29.64 -25.05 -40.16
CA VAL A 15 28.97 -23.74 -40.21
C VAL A 15 27.55 -23.83 -39.65
N SER A 16 26.79 -24.87 -40.01
CA SER A 16 25.41 -25.04 -39.52
C SER A 16 25.35 -25.19 -38.00
N LEU A 17 26.23 -26.00 -37.40
CA LEU A 17 26.33 -26.15 -35.95
C LEU A 17 26.73 -24.84 -35.26
N LEU A 18 27.63 -24.06 -35.88
CA LEU A 18 28.03 -22.75 -35.36
C LEU A 18 26.84 -21.77 -35.36
N VAL A 19 26.08 -21.71 -36.45
CA VAL A 19 24.88 -20.86 -36.54
C VAL A 19 23.84 -21.27 -35.50
N ILE A 20 23.57 -22.58 -35.35
CA ILE A 20 22.62 -23.08 -34.34
C ILE A 20 23.08 -22.70 -32.93
N THR A 21 24.38 -22.81 -32.63
CA THR A 21 24.94 -22.44 -31.33
C THR A 21 24.81 -20.95 -31.05
N ILE A 22 25.07 -20.09 -32.04
CA ILE A 22 24.91 -18.63 -31.93
C ILE A 22 23.44 -18.26 -31.73
N VAL A 23 22.52 -18.89 -32.46
CA VAL A 23 21.07 -18.65 -32.31
C VAL A 23 20.57 -19.16 -30.95
N ALA A 24 21.06 -20.30 -30.47
CA ALA A 24 20.68 -20.85 -29.17
C ALA A 24 21.21 -20.00 -28.00
N ILE A 25 22.46 -19.53 -28.08
CA ILE A 25 23.06 -18.64 -27.08
C ILE A 25 22.43 -17.25 -27.15
N GLY A 26 22.31 -16.67 -28.34
CA GLY A 26 21.69 -15.37 -28.56
C GLY A 26 20.21 -15.34 -28.17
N GLY A 27 19.47 -16.41 -28.48
CA GLY A 27 18.08 -16.57 -28.06
C GLY A 27 17.93 -16.69 -26.54
N ASN A 28 18.80 -17.46 -25.87
CA ASN A 28 18.79 -17.55 -24.40
C ASN A 28 19.14 -16.22 -23.73
N ILE A 29 20.12 -15.49 -24.25
CA ILE A 29 20.48 -14.17 -23.72
C ILE A 29 19.31 -13.19 -23.89
N LEU A 30 18.61 -13.20 -25.03
CA LEU A 30 17.47 -12.31 -25.28
C LEU A 30 16.30 -12.62 -24.34
N VAL A 31 16.01 -13.90 -24.07
CA VAL A 31 14.95 -14.31 -23.13
C VAL A 31 15.29 -13.95 -21.68
N HIS A 32 16.56 -14.00 -21.29
CA HIS A 32 17.00 -13.66 -19.92
C HIS A 32 17.28 -12.17 -19.67
N TYR A 33 17.34 -11.34 -20.72
CA TYR A 33 17.68 -9.92 -20.59
C TYR A 33 16.47 -8.98 -20.50
N TYR A 34 15.23 -9.49 -20.57
CA TYR A 34 14.06 -8.63 -20.43
C TYR A 34 13.94 -8.10 -18.98
N PRO A 35 13.92 -6.77 -18.78
CA PRO A 35 13.93 -6.19 -17.44
C PRO A 35 12.63 -6.52 -16.71
N THR A 36 12.75 -7.10 -15.52
CA THR A 36 11.66 -7.14 -14.55
C THR A 36 11.73 -5.87 -13.72
N VAL A 37 10.67 -5.06 -13.76
CA VAL A 37 10.53 -3.91 -12.87
C VAL A 37 9.77 -4.38 -11.63
N PRO A 38 10.34 -4.29 -10.41
CA PRO A 38 9.64 -4.70 -9.20
C PRO A 38 8.38 -3.85 -9.01
N GLY A 39 7.38 -4.43 -8.36
CA GLY A 39 6.25 -3.66 -7.89
C GLY A 39 6.62 -2.87 -6.64
N HIS A 40 5.76 -1.95 -6.22
CA HIS A 40 6.00 -1.17 -5.01
C HIS A 40 4.73 -0.94 -4.21
N TYR A 41 4.89 -0.92 -2.90
CA TYR A 41 3.88 -0.46 -1.96
C TYR A 41 4.06 1.03 -1.72
N SER A 42 2.94 1.76 -1.63
CA SER A 42 2.92 3.15 -1.21
C SER A 42 1.88 3.32 -0.10
N TYR A 43 2.27 4.03 0.95
CA TYR A 43 1.42 4.35 2.09
C TYR A 43 1.43 5.84 2.32
N VAL A 44 0.27 6.47 2.23
CA VAL A 44 0.10 7.91 2.36
C VAL A 44 -0.99 8.19 3.38
N VAL A 45 -0.70 9.04 4.35
CA VAL A 45 -1.64 9.53 5.35
C VAL A 45 -1.74 11.05 5.22
N SER A 46 -2.95 11.57 5.15
CA SER A 46 -3.25 12.99 5.22
C SER A 46 -4.35 13.23 6.24
N ILE A 47 -4.14 14.19 7.15
CA ILE A 47 -5.13 14.61 8.12
C ILE A 47 -5.24 16.12 8.05
N THR A 48 -6.43 16.62 7.70
CA THR A 48 -6.66 18.06 7.48
C THR A 48 -7.77 18.60 8.37
N GLY A 49 -7.77 19.92 8.57
CA GLY A 49 -8.74 20.60 9.44
C GLY A 49 -8.27 20.68 10.89
N LEU A 50 -7.00 20.37 11.16
CA LEU A 50 -6.45 20.35 12.52
C LEU A 50 -6.21 21.77 13.08
N SER A 51 -6.12 22.78 12.22
CA SER A 51 -5.94 24.18 12.62
C SER A 51 -7.09 24.75 13.47
N ASP A 52 -8.26 24.12 13.45
CA ASP A 52 -9.42 24.50 14.26
C ASP A 52 -9.40 23.86 15.67
N TYR A 53 -8.34 23.11 15.99
CA TYR A 53 -8.22 22.30 17.20
C TYR A 53 -6.94 22.58 17.98
N GLN A 54 -7.03 22.44 19.30
CA GLN A 54 -5.90 22.41 20.21
C GLN A 54 -5.79 21.05 20.88
N GLY A 55 -4.57 20.69 21.24
CA GLY A 55 -4.27 19.48 21.98
C GLY A 55 -3.23 19.71 23.06
N ASP A 56 -2.73 18.62 23.62
CA ASP A 56 -1.59 18.66 24.53
C ASP A 56 -0.32 19.13 23.80
N PRO A 57 0.71 19.60 24.54
CA PRO A 57 2.01 19.96 23.97
C PRO A 57 2.64 18.88 23.09
N ILE A 58 2.24 17.62 23.31
CA ILE A 58 2.52 16.48 22.44
C ILE A 58 1.19 15.79 22.17
N THR A 59 0.72 15.85 20.93
CA THR A 59 -0.54 15.24 20.49
C THR A 59 -0.25 14.10 19.53
N GLU A 60 -0.90 12.94 19.71
CA GLU A 60 -0.70 11.76 18.86
C GLU A 60 -2.04 11.31 18.28
N ILE A 61 -2.16 11.37 16.96
CA ILE A 61 -3.27 10.73 16.24
C ILE A 61 -2.77 9.39 15.73
N ILE A 62 -3.44 8.30 16.10
CA ILE A 62 -3.00 6.93 15.79
C ILE A 62 -3.84 6.38 14.65
N VAL A 63 -3.18 5.90 13.60
CA VAL A 63 -3.81 5.38 12.39
C VAL A 63 -3.37 3.93 12.14
N PRO A 64 -4.20 3.11 11.47
CA PRO A 64 -3.85 1.71 11.20
C PRO A 64 -2.72 1.62 10.17
N ILE A 65 -2.01 0.49 10.17
CA ILE A 65 -0.89 0.23 9.24
C ILE A 65 -1.38 -0.64 8.07
N PRO A 66 -0.92 -0.41 6.84
CA PRO A 66 -1.23 -1.27 5.70
C PRO A 66 -0.77 -2.72 5.89
N ALA A 67 -1.63 -3.64 5.49
CA ALA A 67 -1.36 -5.07 5.54
C ALA A 67 -1.74 -5.78 4.23
N ILE A 68 -1.09 -6.91 4.03
CA ILE A 68 -1.37 -7.86 2.94
C ILE A 68 -1.46 -9.24 3.58
N GLY A 69 -2.56 -9.96 3.34
CA GLY A 69 -2.81 -11.26 3.92
C GLY A 69 -2.92 -11.25 5.45
N GLY A 70 -3.26 -10.10 6.05
CA GLY A 70 -3.32 -9.88 7.50
C GLY A 70 -1.97 -9.59 8.17
N SER A 71 -0.89 -9.35 7.41
CA SER A 71 0.43 -9.00 7.95
C SER A 71 0.87 -7.60 7.52
N PRO A 72 1.43 -6.77 8.42
CA PRO A 72 1.97 -5.47 8.06
C PRO A 72 3.01 -5.56 6.93
N VAL A 73 2.89 -4.70 5.92
CA VAL A 73 3.86 -4.66 4.80
C VAL A 73 5.03 -3.71 5.04
N PHE A 74 4.86 -2.76 5.96
CA PHE A 74 5.89 -1.82 6.39
C PHE A 74 6.45 -2.26 7.74
N SER A 75 7.78 -2.31 7.84
CA SER A 75 8.45 -2.56 9.11
C SER A 75 8.47 -1.31 9.98
N GLU A 76 8.77 -1.49 11.27
CA GLU A 76 9.01 -0.38 12.22
C GLU A 76 9.96 0.69 11.65
N LYS A 77 11.06 0.25 11.02
CA LYS A 77 12.06 1.13 10.38
C LYS A 77 11.50 1.87 9.16
N ASP A 78 10.61 1.22 8.41
CA ASP A 78 9.96 1.86 7.27
C ASP A 78 9.05 2.99 7.74
N LEU A 79 8.30 2.76 8.82
CA LEU A 79 7.36 3.70 9.42
C LEU A 79 8.07 4.89 10.08
N GLN A 80 9.12 4.64 10.86
CA GLN A 80 9.97 5.70 11.42
C GLN A 80 10.64 6.55 10.32
N GLY A 81 10.93 5.93 9.16
CA GLY A 81 11.51 6.59 8.00
C GLY A 81 10.49 7.16 7.02
N MET A 82 9.27 7.46 7.45
CA MET A 82 8.25 8.14 6.63
C MET A 82 8.63 9.60 6.38
N ILE A 83 8.53 10.04 5.12
CA ILE A 83 8.66 11.45 4.78
C ILE A 83 7.44 12.16 5.34
N SER A 84 7.65 13.15 6.19
CA SER A 84 6.59 13.87 6.89
C SER A 84 6.91 15.36 6.97
N GLY A 85 5.88 16.19 6.92
CA GLY A 85 6.01 17.65 6.99
C GLY A 85 6.06 18.14 8.44
N ASN A 86 4.90 18.08 9.11
CA ASN A 86 4.68 18.73 10.41
C ASN A 86 4.52 17.75 11.58
N CYS A 87 4.69 16.45 11.34
CA CYS A 87 4.54 15.42 12.37
C CYS A 87 5.76 14.50 12.40
N THR A 88 5.92 13.76 13.50
CA THR A 88 6.87 12.65 13.61
C THR A 88 6.10 11.32 13.59
N PRO A 89 6.21 10.52 12.52
CA PRO A 89 5.61 9.19 12.45
C PRO A 89 6.35 8.21 13.37
N LEU A 90 5.61 7.52 14.23
CA LEU A 90 6.15 6.60 15.23
C LEU A 90 5.31 5.32 15.29
N PRO A 91 5.90 4.14 15.07
CA PRO A 91 5.21 2.88 15.32
C PRO A 91 4.90 2.76 16.81
N VAL A 92 3.68 2.35 17.13
CA VAL A 92 3.18 2.22 18.49
C VAL A 92 2.45 0.89 18.66
N MET A 93 2.68 0.21 19.77
CA MET A 93 1.95 -1.00 20.11
C MET A 93 0.68 -0.64 20.88
N THR A 94 -0.48 -0.96 20.33
CA THR A 94 -1.77 -0.87 21.02
C THR A 94 -2.17 -2.23 21.59
N LYS A 95 -3.29 -2.28 22.32
CA LYS A 95 -3.84 -3.54 22.84
C LYS A 95 -4.23 -4.54 21.73
N ASP A 96 -4.56 -4.05 20.53
CA ASP A 96 -5.07 -4.87 19.43
C ASP A 96 -3.99 -5.13 18.36
N GLY A 97 -2.85 -4.43 18.41
CA GLY A 97 -1.72 -4.61 17.51
C GLY A 97 -0.89 -3.36 17.27
N GLU A 98 0.10 -3.49 16.40
CA GLU A 98 0.96 -2.38 15.98
C GLU A 98 0.17 -1.39 15.10
N MET A 99 0.33 -0.10 15.38
CA MET A 99 -0.27 1.02 14.65
C MET A 99 0.76 2.13 14.42
N LEU A 100 0.39 3.16 13.66
CA LEU A 100 1.23 4.34 13.45
C LEU A 100 0.68 5.55 14.22
N ALA A 101 1.45 6.05 15.18
CA ALA A 101 1.21 7.35 15.79
C ALA A 101 1.80 8.47 14.93
N LEU A 102 1.02 9.49 14.64
CA LEU A 102 1.44 10.73 13.98
C LEU A 102 1.55 11.80 15.07
N ARG A 103 2.77 12.00 15.57
CA ARG A 103 3.04 12.90 16.69
C ARG A 103 3.19 14.33 16.21
N LEU A 104 2.36 15.23 16.72
CA LEU A 104 2.45 16.67 16.57
C LEU A 104 3.07 17.28 17.84
N VAL A 105 3.86 18.33 17.69
CA VAL A 105 4.48 19.06 18.80
C VAL A 105 3.97 20.49 18.80
N GLY A 106 3.55 20.95 19.97
CA GLY A 106 2.87 22.24 20.16
C GLY A 106 1.38 22.07 20.41
N THR A 107 0.78 23.12 20.97
CA THR A 107 -0.65 23.15 21.29
C THR A 107 -1.50 23.48 20.06
N ASP A 108 -1.00 24.34 19.18
CA ASP A 108 -1.66 24.70 17.93
C ASP A 108 -1.32 23.66 16.87
N LEU A 109 -2.33 22.96 16.39
CA LEU A 109 -2.14 21.83 15.51
C LEU A 109 -2.13 22.27 14.04
N THR A 110 -1.40 21.51 13.24
CA THR A 110 -1.29 21.73 11.79
C THR A 110 -1.62 20.44 11.07
N ASP A 111 -2.05 20.58 9.82
CA ASP A 111 -2.38 19.45 8.98
C ASP A 111 -1.18 18.51 8.83
N ILE A 112 -1.49 17.21 8.81
CA ILE A 112 -0.51 16.13 8.70
C ILE A 112 -0.47 15.64 7.26
N SER A 113 0.74 15.41 6.78
CA SER A 113 1.02 14.63 5.57
C SER A 113 2.23 13.76 5.83
N ALA A 114 2.08 12.44 5.68
CA ALA A 114 3.14 11.46 5.84
C ALA A 114 3.08 10.42 4.72
N ALA A 115 4.23 10.04 4.17
CA ALA A 115 4.29 9.06 3.09
C ALA A 115 5.49 8.11 3.20
N LYS A 116 5.29 6.85 2.82
CA LYS A 116 6.34 5.85 2.58
C LYS A 116 6.09 5.12 1.28
N SER A 117 7.17 4.74 0.62
CA SER A 117 7.13 3.72 -0.42
C SER A 117 8.24 2.70 -0.21
N ARG A 118 8.02 1.48 -0.68
CA ARG A 118 9.04 0.42 -0.73
C ARG A 118 8.76 -0.54 -1.88
N ASP A 119 9.82 -1.09 -2.44
CA ASP A 119 9.71 -2.10 -3.49
C ASP A 119 9.38 -3.48 -2.89
N PHE A 120 8.74 -4.32 -3.70
CA PHE A 120 8.55 -5.74 -3.42
C PHE A 120 8.92 -6.58 -4.65
N SER A 121 9.39 -7.80 -4.39
CA SER A 121 9.78 -8.74 -5.45
C SER A 121 8.66 -9.70 -5.86
N LYS A 122 7.68 -9.94 -4.98
CA LYS A 122 6.53 -10.82 -5.22
C LYS A 122 5.24 -10.00 -5.18
N ASN A 123 4.48 -10.02 -6.29
CA ASN A 123 3.16 -9.41 -6.32
C ASN A 123 2.21 -10.15 -5.37
N PRO A 124 1.45 -9.40 -4.56
CA PRO A 124 0.36 -10.00 -3.80
C PRO A 124 -0.76 -10.44 -4.75
N SER A 125 -1.47 -11.49 -4.39
CA SER A 125 -2.71 -11.87 -5.07
C SER A 125 -3.85 -10.92 -4.70
N LEU A 126 -4.93 -10.90 -5.49
CA LEU A 126 -6.12 -10.11 -5.16
C LEU A 126 -6.69 -10.51 -3.80
N GLU A 127 -6.75 -11.81 -3.51
CA GLU A 127 -7.23 -12.34 -2.24
C GLU A 127 -6.36 -11.88 -1.06
N GLU A 128 -5.04 -11.79 -1.25
CA GLU A 128 -4.13 -11.26 -0.23
C GLU A 128 -4.33 -9.76 0.01
N VAL A 129 -4.67 -8.98 -1.03
CA VAL A 129 -4.99 -7.54 -0.90
C VAL A 129 -6.35 -7.33 -0.23
N GLN A 130 -7.34 -8.16 -0.56
CA GLN A 130 -8.67 -8.11 0.05
C GLN A 130 -8.67 -8.57 1.50
N LYS A 131 -7.76 -9.48 1.86
CA LYS A 131 -7.61 -9.98 3.22
C LYS A 131 -6.89 -8.95 4.08
N ASP A 132 -7.69 -8.18 4.82
CA ASP A 132 -7.28 -7.20 5.82
C ASP A 132 -6.26 -6.19 5.26
N GLY A 133 -6.74 -5.23 4.43
CA GLY A 133 -5.89 -4.21 3.83
C GLY A 133 -5.22 -3.26 4.84
N PHE A 134 -5.72 -3.23 6.08
CA PHE A 134 -5.19 -2.48 7.20
C PHE A 134 -5.28 -3.30 8.50
N VAL A 135 -4.29 -3.15 9.37
CA VAL A 135 -4.23 -3.77 10.71
C VAL A 135 -3.90 -2.73 11.78
N PRO A 136 -4.27 -2.95 13.05
CA PRO A 136 -5.12 -4.04 13.52
C PRO A 136 -6.59 -3.81 13.15
N THR A 137 -7.36 -4.90 13.13
CA THR A 137 -8.81 -4.89 13.01
C THR A 137 -9.44 -5.31 14.35
N SER A 138 -10.63 -4.82 14.68
CA SER A 138 -11.27 -5.11 15.97
C SER A 138 -12.80 -5.18 15.90
N SER A 139 -13.35 -6.37 16.15
CA SER A 139 -14.80 -6.64 16.32
C SER A 139 -15.38 -6.05 17.60
N ARG A 140 -14.55 -5.76 18.61
CA ARG A 140 -15.01 -5.24 19.91
C ARG A 140 -15.51 -3.80 19.86
N LEU A 141 -15.34 -3.11 18.73
CA LEU A 141 -15.74 -1.71 18.57
C LEU A 141 -17.22 -1.54 18.20
N PHE A 142 -17.91 -2.62 17.83
CA PHE A 142 -19.34 -2.66 17.56
C PHE A 142 -20.04 -3.66 18.49
N GLU A 143 -20.28 -3.30 19.75
CA GLU A 143 -21.17 -4.10 20.64
C GLU A 143 -22.67 -3.96 20.26
N ALA A 144 -23.00 -3.25 19.19
CA ALA A 144 -24.38 -3.00 18.76
C ALA A 144 -24.57 -3.26 17.25
N GLY A 145 -24.51 -4.53 16.85
CA GLY A 145 -24.88 -4.96 15.51
C GLY A 145 -24.33 -6.34 15.16
N ASN A 146 -25.16 -7.23 14.60
CA ASN A 146 -24.79 -8.59 14.20
C ASN A 146 -23.83 -8.65 12.99
N SER A 147 -22.78 -7.82 12.95
CA SER A 147 -21.69 -7.96 11.99
C SER A 147 -20.48 -8.52 12.71
N SER A 148 -20.04 -9.72 12.33
CA SER A 148 -18.81 -10.35 12.86
C SER A 148 -17.54 -9.76 12.25
N ASP A 149 -17.63 -8.60 11.60
CA ASP A 149 -16.54 -8.06 10.79
C ASP A 149 -15.61 -7.26 11.69
N ASP A 150 -14.33 -7.64 11.70
CA ASP A 150 -13.29 -6.88 12.37
C ASP A 150 -12.95 -5.66 11.49
N PHE A 151 -13.07 -4.44 12.04
CA PHE A 151 -12.77 -3.21 11.29
C PHE A 151 -11.46 -2.57 11.75
N PRO A 152 -10.66 -1.96 10.84
CA PRO A 152 -9.59 -1.07 11.25
C PRO A 152 -10.17 0.17 11.94
N TYR A 153 -9.33 0.87 12.70
CA TYR A 153 -9.77 2.04 13.46
C TYR A 153 -8.67 3.09 13.59
N ILE A 154 -9.08 4.32 13.88
CA ILE A 154 -8.24 5.47 14.20
C ILE A 154 -8.42 5.78 15.69
N ILE A 155 -7.38 6.27 16.36
CA ILE A 155 -7.49 6.82 17.72
C ILE A 155 -7.24 8.32 17.67
N ILE A 156 -8.25 9.09 18.09
CA ILE A 156 -8.15 10.52 18.31
C ILE A 156 -7.89 10.77 19.81
N PRO A 157 -6.85 11.54 20.18
CA PRO A 157 -6.51 11.73 21.58
C PRO A 157 -7.59 12.55 22.30
N ASP A 158 -7.84 12.21 23.57
CA ASP A 158 -8.89 12.87 24.37
C ASP A 158 -8.59 14.33 24.69
N SER A 159 -7.33 14.75 24.58
CA SER A 159 -6.94 16.15 24.74
C SER A 159 -7.27 17.02 23.53
N LEU A 160 -7.64 16.44 22.39
CA LEU A 160 -7.99 17.18 21.19
C LEU A 160 -9.37 17.84 21.33
N HIS A 161 -9.42 19.17 21.29
CA HIS A 161 -10.66 19.93 21.44
C HIS A 161 -10.73 21.12 20.47
N PRO A 162 -11.94 21.51 20.03
CA PRO A 162 -12.13 22.70 19.19
C PRO A 162 -11.73 24.00 19.88
N ILE A 163 -11.15 24.92 19.12
CA ILE A 163 -10.81 26.28 19.60
C ILE A 163 -12.00 27.25 19.45
N SER A 164 -12.89 26.98 18.49
CA SER A 164 -14.03 27.84 18.15
C SER A 164 -15.38 27.16 18.37
N ASN A 165 -16.47 27.94 18.29
CA ASN A 165 -17.84 27.43 18.38
C ASN A 165 -18.33 26.75 17.08
N HIS A 166 -17.63 26.95 15.96
CA HIS A 166 -17.97 26.39 14.65
C HIS A 166 -16.76 25.77 13.96
N PRO A 167 -16.11 24.78 14.59
CA PRO A 167 -14.93 24.11 14.04
C PRO A 167 -15.29 23.27 12.81
N SER A 168 -14.36 23.19 11.87
CA SER A 168 -14.46 22.27 10.74
C SER A 168 -14.25 20.81 11.21
N PRO A 169 -14.87 19.81 10.58
CA PRO A 169 -14.55 18.41 10.83
C PRO A 169 -13.08 18.10 10.49
N ILE A 170 -12.49 17.12 11.20
CA ILE A 170 -11.17 16.59 10.85
C ILE A 170 -11.36 15.56 9.74
N LEU A 171 -10.68 15.75 8.62
CA LEU A 171 -10.72 14.81 7.50
C LEU A 171 -9.47 13.94 7.53
N VAL A 172 -9.66 12.63 7.58
CA VAL A 172 -8.58 11.64 7.55
C VAL A 172 -8.66 10.89 6.22
N SER A 173 -7.57 10.94 5.45
CA SER A 173 -7.39 10.18 4.22
C SER A 173 -6.16 9.29 4.37
N ILE A 174 -6.37 7.98 4.28
CA ILE A 174 -5.30 6.97 4.35
C ILE A 174 -5.36 6.15 3.08
N ASN A 175 -4.27 6.14 2.32
CA ASN A 175 -4.17 5.43 1.04
C ASN A 175 -3.03 4.43 1.09
N PHE A 176 -3.35 3.17 0.82
CA PHE A 176 -2.40 2.10 0.58
C PHE A 176 -2.50 1.64 -0.87
N SER A 177 -1.46 1.92 -1.65
CA SER A 177 -1.38 1.52 -3.05
C SER A 177 -0.42 0.35 -3.22
N VAL A 178 -0.85 -0.64 -4.00
CA VAL A 178 -0.02 -1.73 -4.50
C VAL A 178 0.14 -1.51 -6.00
N SER A 179 1.34 -1.08 -6.41
CA SER A 179 1.66 -0.95 -7.83
C SER A 179 2.26 -2.25 -8.34
N GLY A 180 1.63 -2.86 -9.34
CA GLY A 180 2.00 -4.15 -9.89
C GLY A 180 3.37 -4.14 -10.57
N SER A 181 4.11 -5.25 -10.45
CA SER A 181 5.38 -5.43 -11.15
C SER A 181 5.15 -5.50 -12.66
N THR A 182 6.20 -5.21 -13.43
CA THR A 182 6.21 -5.46 -14.88
C THR A 182 7.18 -6.58 -15.19
N THR A 183 6.70 -7.65 -15.85
CA THR A 183 7.52 -8.80 -16.24
C THR A 183 7.31 -9.04 -17.73
N PHE A 184 8.39 -9.08 -18.52
CA PHE A 184 8.31 -9.25 -19.98
C PHE A 184 7.38 -8.25 -20.70
N GLY A 185 7.23 -7.04 -20.16
CA GLY A 185 6.34 -6.01 -20.69
C GLY A 185 4.87 -6.14 -20.27
N GLU A 186 4.51 -7.22 -19.58
CA GLU A 186 3.19 -7.41 -18.98
C GLU A 186 3.16 -6.77 -17.59
N HIS A 187 2.27 -5.80 -17.41
CA HIS A 187 2.05 -5.13 -16.14
C HIS A 187 0.99 -5.88 -15.33
N ARG A 188 1.27 -6.12 -14.06
CA ARG A 188 0.28 -6.65 -13.12
C ARG A 188 -0.67 -5.54 -12.67
N PRO A 189 -1.92 -5.87 -12.29
CA PRO A 189 -2.88 -4.88 -11.82
C PRO A 189 -2.35 -4.08 -10.63
N ASP A 190 -2.78 -2.83 -10.55
CA ASP A 190 -2.59 -1.99 -9.38
C ASP A 190 -3.84 -2.06 -8.49
N TYR A 191 -3.62 -2.00 -7.18
CA TYR A 191 -4.68 -1.92 -6.18
C TYR A 191 -4.52 -0.67 -5.33
N LEU A 192 -5.63 -0.14 -4.87
CA LEU A 192 -5.70 0.97 -3.92
C LEU A 192 -6.70 0.61 -2.83
N VAL A 193 -6.23 0.53 -1.59
CA VAL A 193 -7.07 0.44 -0.40
C VAL A 193 -7.10 1.82 0.24
N SER A 194 -8.28 2.41 0.35
CA SER A 194 -8.46 3.81 0.78
C SER A 194 -9.44 3.89 1.94
N ILE A 195 -9.04 4.60 3.00
CA ILE A 195 -9.92 5.04 4.08
C ILE A 195 -10.09 6.55 3.93
N VAL A 196 -11.34 7.00 3.88
CA VAL A 196 -11.69 8.42 3.91
C VAL A 196 -12.74 8.60 5.00
N GLU A 197 -12.32 9.20 6.11
CA GLU A 197 -13.15 9.37 7.30
C GLU A 197 -13.31 10.85 7.64
N GLN A 198 -14.53 11.24 8.01
CA GLN A 198 -14.83 12.59 8.49
C GLN A 198 -15.19 12.53 9.97
N ILE A 199 -14.29 13.03 10.80
CA ILE A 199 -14.44 13.01 12.25
C ILE A 199 -15.15 14.29 12.69
N PRO A 200 -16.36 14.17 13.27
CA PRO A 200 -17.10 15.35 13.75
C PRO A 200 -16.33 16.10 14.84
N PRO A 201 -16.54 17.41 14.96
CA PRO A 201 -15.88 18.18 16.01
C PRO A 201 -16.15 17.67 17.42
N GLY A 202 -15.09 17.62 18.23
CA GLY A 202 -15.14 17.13 19.61
C GLY A 202 -15.25 15.61 19.75
N ARG A 203 -15.24 14.84 18.64
CA ARG A 203 -15.20 13.39 18.70
C ARG A 203 -13.77 12.92 18.99
N THR A 204 -13.57 12.28 20.14
CA THR A 204 -12.30 11.66 20.55
C THR A 204 -12.44 10.15 20.75
N GLY A 205 -11.32 9.49 21.02
CA GLY A 205 -11.22 8.07 21.29
C GLY A 205 -11.09 7.22 20.02
N VAL A 206 -11.52 5.96 20.13
CA VAL A 206 -11.47 5.01 19.02
C VAL A 206 -12.60 5.27 18.03
N ILE A 207 -12.25 5.41 16.75
CA ILE A 207 -13.16 5.65 15.64
C ILE A 207 -12.98 4.50 14.64
N PRO A 208 -13.96 3.58 14.50
CA PRO A 208 -13.91 2.54 13.49
C PRO A 208 -13.99 3.16 12.09
N VAL A 209 -13.28 2.57 11.13
CA VAL A 209 -13.24 3.06 9.74
C VAL A 209 -13.38 1.92 8.75
N GLU A 210 -13.99 2.22 7.60
CA GLU A 210 -14.25 1.25 6.55
C GLU A 210 -13.35 1.49 5.35
N PRO A 211 -12.39 0.58 5.06
CA PRO A 211 -11.54 0.68 3.89
C PRO A 211 -12.30 0.30 2.61
N ARG A 212 -12.10 1.06 1.54
CA ARG A 212 -12.61 0.76 0.21
C ARG A 212 -11.48 0.30 -0.70
N ILE A 213 -11.72 -0.76 -1.46
CA ILE A 213 -10.74 -1.33 -2.38
C ILE A 213 -11.09 -0.94 -3.82
N TYR A 214 -10.07 -0.48 -4.53
CA TYR A 214 -10.12 -0.15 -5.94
C TYR A 214 -9.01 -0.89 -6.67
N TYR A 215 -9.22 -1.11 -7.97
CA TYR A 215 -8.23 -1.73 -8.83
C TYR A 215 -8.15 -1.04 -10.20
N ARG A 216 -7.04 -1.23 -10.90
CA ARG A 216 -6.90 -0.93 -12.32
C ARG A 216 -5.95 -1.93 -12.96
N GLU A 217 -6.21 -2.32 -14.20
CA GLU A 217 -5.34 -3.28 -14.91
C GLU A 217 -4.14 -2.60 -15.58
N SER A 218 -4.19 -1.28 -15.76
CA SER A 218 -3.12 -0.50 -16.36
C SER A 218 -2.99 0.86 -15.71
N PHE A 219 -1.75 1.35 -15.57
CA PHE A 219 -1.46 2.70 -15.09
C PHE A 219 -2.14 3.83 -15.88
N ARG A 220 -2.59 3.55 -17.12
CA ARG A 220 -3.30 4.51 -17.99
C ARG A 220 -4.79 4.61 -17.68
N GLU A 221 -5.32 3.69 -16.87
CA GLU A 221 -6.73 3.66 -16.50
C GLU A 221 -6.97 4.30 -15.14
N ALA A 222 -8.21 4.76 -14.94
CA ALA A 222 -8.68 5.18 -13.63
C ALA A 222 -8.92 3.94 -12.75
N PHE A 223 -8.69 4.11 -11.45
CA PHE A 223 -9.12 3.13 -10.45
C PHE A 223 -10.63 2.96 -10.49
N ARG A 224 -11.08 1.72 -10.42
CA ARG A 224 -12.49 1.35 -10.36
C ARG A 224 -12.75 0.64 -9.02
N PRO A 225 -13.91 0.86 -8.38
CA PRO A 225 -14.24 0.11 -7.18
C PRO A 225 -14.23 -1.37 -7.53
N LEU A 226 -13.63 -2.17 -6.66
CA LEU A 226 -13.78 -3.60 -6.73
C LEU A 226 -15.23 -3.88 -6.31
N GLU A 227 -16.10 -4.24 -7.26
CA GLU A 227 -17.52 -4.52 -6.98
C GLU A 227 -17.57 -5.50 -5.80
N GLU A 228 -18.19 -5.08 -4.68
CA GLU A 228 -18.72 -6.05 -3.73
C GLU A 228 -19.61 -6.98 -4.54
N ASN A 229 -19.42 -8.29 -4.40
CA ASN A 229 -20.43 -9.23 -4.84
C ASN A 229 -21.78 -8.76 -4.29
N VAL A 230 -22.58 -8.20 -5.19
CA VAL A 230 -23.96 -7.82 -4.97
C VAL A 230 -24.66 -9.00 -4.31
N SER A 231 -25.06 -8.80 -3.04
CA SER A 231 -26.05 -9.58 -2.30
C SER A 231 -25.94 -11.11 -2.43
N ILE A 232 -25.39 -11.77 -1.41
CA ILE A 232 -25.79 -13.15 -1.13
C ILE A 232 -27.00 -13.07 -0.19
N ASN A 233 -28.14 -13.54 -0.71
CA ASN A 233 -29.45 -13.69 -0.06
C ASN A 233 -29.40 -14.27 1.37
#